data_AF-A0A0H4TEC5-F1
#
_entry.id   AF-A0A0H4TEC5-F1
#
_cell.length_a   1.000
_cell.length_b   1.000
_cell.length_c   1.000
_cell.angle_alpha   90.00
_cell.angle_beta   90.00
_cell.angle_gamma   90.00
#
_symmetry.space_group_name_H-M   'P 1'
#
loop_
_entity.id
_entity.type
_entity.pdbx_description
1 polymer ?
#
loop_
_entity_poly.entity_id
_entity_poly.type
_entity_poly.pdbx_seq_one_letter_code
_entity_poly.pdbx_strand_id
1 'polypeptide(L)'
;MQRLITVNATQARQEFFELLNQVAKNGKEIIIKKKGLEGDVIMKKAELSNLTKKQRIEKNMRIVRETAGSLKSKIPYHPNEKELAAEIFVKEYKKKYGIK
;
A
#
# COMPACT_ATOMS: atom_id res chain seq x y z
N MET A 1 -17.74 -13.93 -15.51
CA MET A 1 -16.27 -14.07 -15.45
C MET A 1 -15.91 -14.98 -14.29
N GLN A 2 -15.12 -16.04 -14.51
CA GLN A 2 -14.71 -16.98 -13.45
C GLN A 2 -13.86 -16.26 -12.40
N ARG A 3 -14.36 -16.24 -11.16
CA ARG A 3 -13.71 -15.59 -10.00
C ARG A 3 -12.63 -16.46 -9.34
N LEU A 4 -12.59 -17.75 -9.69
CA LEU A 4 -11.79 -18.77 -9.03
C LEU A 4 -10.85 -19.44 -10.03
N ILE A 5 -9.59 -19.55 -9.68
CA ILE A 5 -8.59 -20.32 -10.44
C ILE A 5 -8.05 -21.42 -9.53
N THR A 6 -7.99 -22.64 -10.02
CA THR A 6 -7.37 -23.76 -9.30
C THR A 6 -6.08 -24.16 -10.01
N VAL A 7 -4.97 -24.18 -9.27
CA VAL A 7 -3.65 -24.56 -9.79
C VAL A 7 -2.99 -25.57 -8.87
N ASN A 8 -2.09 -26.40 -9.40
CA ASN A 8 -1.25 -27.24 -8.57
C ASN A 8 -0.08 -26.44 -7.99
N ALA A 9 0.54 -26.91 -6.90
CA ALA A 9 1.65 -26.21 -6.25
C ALA A 9 2.88 -26.04 -7.15
N THR A 10 3.12 -26.96 -8.09
CA THR A 10 4.26 -26.89 -9.02
C THR A 10 4.09 -25.75 -10.02
N GLN A 11 2.90 -25.61 -10.60
CA GLN A 11 2.48 -24.52 -11.47
C GLN A 11 2.44 -23.20 -10.72
N ALA A 12 1.89 -23.20 -9.51
CA ALA A 12 1.87 -22.01 -8.66
C ALA A 12 3.27 -21.48 -8.36
N ARG A 13 4.28 -22.37 -8.25
CA ARG A 13 5.68 -21.99 -8.10
C ARG A 13 6.27 -21.39 -9.37
N GLN A 14 5.94 -21.96 -10.54
CA GLN A 14 6.45 -21.49 -11.84
C GLN A 14 5.85 -20.14 -12.24
N GLU A 15 4.56 -19.94 -12.00
CA GLU A 15 3.78 -18.78 -12.47
C GLU A 15 3.41 -17.81 -11.34
N PHE A 16 4.16 -17.84 -10.23
CA PHE A 16 3.78 -17.16 -8.99
C PHE A 16 3.45 -15.68 -9.17
N PHE A 17 4.28 -14.94 -9.92
CA PHE A 17 4.09 -13.50 -10.13
C PHE A 17 2.87 -13.18 -10.99
N GLU A 18 2.53 -14.03 -11.95
CA GLU A 18 1.34 -13.85 -12.78
C GLU A 18 0.07 -14.08 -11.96
N LEU A 19 0.06 -15.15 -11.17
CA LEU A 19 -1.02 -15.46 -10.23
C LEU A 19 -1.21 -14.32 -9.22
N LEU A 20 -0.12 -13.79 -8.67
CA LEU A 20 -0.16 -12.66 -7.74
C LEU A 20 -0.72 -11.38 -8.41
N ASN A 21 -0.33 -11.10 -9.66
CA ASN A 21 -0.90 -9.99 -10.43
C ASN A 21 -2.40 -10.17 -10.66
N GLN A 22 -2.86 -11.39 -10.93
CA GLN A 22 -4.29 -11.68 -11.10
C GLN A 22 -5.08 -11.50 -9.80
N VAL A 23 -4.51 -11.86 -8.64
CA VAL A 23 -5.14 -11.61 -7.32
C VAL A 23 -5.18 -10.11 -7.01
N ALA A 24 -4.08 -9.38 -7.25
CA ALA A 24 -3.95 -7.98 -6.89
C ALA A 24 -4.83 -7.05 -7.75
N LYS A 25 -4.79 -7.24 -9.08
CA LYS A 25 -5.47 -6.37 -10.05
C LYS A 25 -6.90 -6.82 -10.34
N ASN A 26 -7.11 -8.12 -10.55
CA ASN A 26 -8.39 -8.64 -11.00
C ASN A 26 -9.26 -9.19 -9.86
N GLY A 27 -8.74 -9.19 -8.62
CA GLY A 27 -9.47 -9.66 -7.45
C GLY A 27 -9.85 -11.14 -7.52
N LYS A 28 -9.13 -11.94 -8.32
CA LYS A 28 -9.37 -13.38 -8.43
C LYS A 28 -8.89 -14.09 -7.18
N GLU A 29 -9.59 -15.16 -6.81
CA GLU A 29 -9.14 -16.09 -5.77
C GLU A 29 -8.45 -17.28 -6.42
N ILE A 30 -7.29 -17.66 -5.87
CA ILE A 30 -6.48 -18.75 -6.41
C ILE A 30 -6.36 -19.85 -5.37
N ILE A 31 -6.85 -21.04 -5.70
CA ILE A 31 -6.74 -22.24 -4.90
C ILE A 31 -5.51 -23.02 -5.37
N ILE A 32 -4.52 -23.16 -4.48
CA ILE A 32 -3.31 -23.92 -4.72
C ILE A 32 -3.45 -25.29 -4.06
N LYS A 33 -3.47 -26.34 -4.88
CA LYS A 33 -3.55 -27.73 -4.44
C LYS A 33 -2.17 -28.37 -4.39
N LYS A 34 -1.84 -29.04 -3.29
CA LYS A 34 -0.60 -29.81 -3.14
C LYS A 34 -0.91 -31.23 -2.65
N LYS A 35 -0.47 -32.25 -3.40
CA LYS A 35 -0.53 -33.64 -2.92
C LYS A 35 0.28 -33.77 -1.62
N GLY A 36 -0.34 -34.32 -0.58
CA GLY A 36 0.28 -34.48 0.74
C GLY A 36 0.06 -33.31 1.70
N LEU A 37 -0.72 -32.28 1.33
CA LEU A 37 -1.26 -31.32 2.27
C LEU A 37 -2.73 -31.68 2.56
N GLU A 38 -3.15 -31.62 3.82
CA GLU A 38 -4.53 -31.92 4.23
C GLU A 38 -5.55 -30.86 3.79
N GLY A 39 -5.09 -29.67 3.43
CA GLY A 39 -5.94 -28.55 3.02
C GLY A 39 -5.42 -27.80 1.80
N ASP A 40 -6.34 -27.20 1.05
CA ASP A 40 -6.03 -26.32 -0.05
C ASP A 40 -5.56 -24.94 0.47
N VAL A 41 -4.56 -24.36 -0.18
CA VAL A 41 -4.05 -23.01 0.16
C VAL A 41 -4.75 -21.98 -0.72
N ILE A 42 -5.38 -20.98 -0.11
CA ILE A 42 -6.12 -19.94 -0.85
C ILE A 42 -5.34 -18.64 -0.83
N MET A 43 -4.98 -18.16 -2.02
CA MET A 43 -4.43 -16.82 -2.24
C MET A 43 -5.56 -15.88 -2.66
N LYS A 44 -5.82 -14.87 -1.83
CA LYS A 44 -6.84 -13.85 -2.08
C LYS A 44 -6.36 -12.47 -1.64
N LYS A 45 -6.98 -11.43 -2.18
CA LYS A 45 -6.67 -10.05 -1.78
C LYS A 45 -7.06 -9.87 -0.32
N ALA A 46 -6.14 -9.35 0.49
CA ALA A 46 -6.44 -9.04 1.88
C ALA A 46 -7.50 -7.93 1.93
N GLU A 47 -8.66 -8.24 2.50
CA GLU A 47 -9.62 -7.22 2.89
C GLU A 47 -9.07 -6.53 4.14
N LEU A 48 -8.47 -5.35 3.97
CA LEU A 48 -8.13 -4.53 5.12
C LEU A 48 -9.44 -4.11 5.81
N SER A 49 -9.75 -4.75 6.93
CA SER A 49 -10.83 -4.31 7.80
C SER A 49 -10.61 -2.84 8.18
N ASN A 50 -11.69 -2.08 8.30
CA ASN A 50 -11.62 -0.68 8.74
C ASN A 50 -10.96 -0.51 10.13
N LEU A 51 -10.94 -1.56 10.95
CA LEU A 51 -10.20 -1.61 12.22
C LEU A 51 -8.68 -1.44 12.01
N THR A 52 -8.11 -2.12 11.02
CA THR A 52 -6.67 -2.04 10.69
C THR A 52 -6.23 -0.66 10.19
N LYS A 53 -7.15 0.10 9.55
CA LYS A 53 -6.86 1.49 9.16
C LYS A 53 -6.75 2.41 10.37
N LYS A 54 -7.66 2.27 11.35
CA LYS A 54 -7.62 3.04 12.61
C LYS A 54 -6.34 2.76 13.40
N GLN A 55 -5.98 1.48 13.56
CA GLN A 55 -4.73 1.08 14.24
C GLN A 55 -3.48 1.63 13.54
N ARG A 56 -3.48 1.72 12.20
CA ARG A 56 -2.38 2.30 11.43
C ARG A 56 -2.30 3.82 11.58
N ILE A 57 -3.44 4.53 11.61
CA ILE A 57 -3.50 5.96 11.89
C ILE A 57 -2.98 6.24 13.31
N GLU A 58 -3.40 5.46 14.29
CA GLU A 58 -2.98 5.60 15.68
C GLU A 58 -1.48 5.37 15.86
N LYS A 59 -0.92 4.34 15.19
CA LYS A 59 0.53 4.10 15.13
C LYS A 59 1.28 5.27 14.49
N ASN A 60 0.78 5.80 13.38
CA ASN A 60 1.40 6.95 12.71
C ASN A 60 1.34 8.22 13.56
N MET A 61 0.22 8.48 14.23
CA MET A 61 0.07 9.61 15.16
C MET A 61 1.01 9.50 16.36
N ARG A 62 1.22 8.28 16.86
CA ARG A 62 2.19 8.00 17.94
C ARG A 62 3.61 8.33 17.48
N ILE A 63 3.99 7.86 16.28
CA ILE A 63 5.29 8.18 15.68
C ILE A 63 5.46 9.69 15.55
N VAL A 64 4.46 10.42 15.03
CA VAL A 64 4.50 11.89 14.91
C VAL A 64 4.66 12.56 16.26
N ARG A 65 3.96 12.12 17.31
CA ARG A 65 4.11 12.69 18.67
C ARG A 65 5.50 12.42 19.24
N GLU A 66 6.03 11.23 19.04
CA GLU A 66 7.35 10.83 19.52
C GLU A 66 8.47 11.53 18.73
N THR A 67 8.27 11.82 17.43
CA THR A 67 9.23 12.53 16.58
C THR A 67 9.08 14.05 16.56
N ALA A 68 7.93 14.59 16.99
CA ALA A 68 7.67 16.04 17.06
C ALA A 68 8.65 16.79 17.97
N GLY A 69 9.25 16.12 18.96
CA GLY A 69 10.32 16.69 19.77
C GLY A 69 11.69 16.76 19.06
N SER A 70 11.94 15.86 18.11
CA SER A 70 13.20 15.78 17.35
C SER A 70 13.20 16.66 16.10
N LEU A 71 12.02 16.91 15.52
CA LEU A 71 11.80 17.85 14.42
C LEU A 71 11.13 19.11 14.97
N LYS A 72 11.88 19.97 15.67
CA LYS A 72 11.48 21.37 15.89
C LYS A 72 11.56 22.13 14.55
N SER A 73 10.77 21.74 13.55
CA SER A 73 10.50 22.62 12.42
C SER A 73 9.44 23.62 12.86
N LYS A 74 9.65 24.90 12.53
CA LYS A 74 8.69 25.99 12.82
C LYS A 74 7.37 25.86 12.04
N ILE A 75 7.13 24.73 11.36
CA ILE A 75 6.07 24.55 10.37
C ILE A 75 5.23 23.34 10.82
N PRO A 76 3.93 23.52 11.12
CA PRO A 76 3.07 22.43 11.57
C PRO A 76 2.91 21.36 10.48
N TYR A 77 2.77 20.10 10.92
CA TYR A 77 2.52 18.96 10.05
C TYR A 77 1.20 19.14 9.28
N HIS A 78 1.28 19.18 7.94
CA HIS A 78 0.12 19.21 7.05
C HIS A 78 -0.02 17.85 6.35
N PRO A 79 -1.19 17.18 6.42
CA PRO A 79 -1.36 15.83 5.88
C PRO A 79 -1.11 15.69 4.37
N ASN A 80 -1.09 16.80 3.62
CA ASN A 80 -0.72 16.86 2.20
C ASN A 80 0.65 17.53 1.99
N GLU A 81 1.70 17.07 2.66
CA GLU A 81 3.06 17.62 2.52
C GLU A 81 3.55 17.70 1.07
N LYS A 82 3.05 16.81 0.19
CA LYS A 82 3.34 16.84 -1.25
C LYS A 82 2.75 18.06 -1.97
N GLU A 83 1.52 18.44 -1.64
CA GLU A 83 0.88 19.63 -2.25
C GLU A 83 1.55 20.89 -1.75
N LEU A 84 1.85 20.97 -0.44
CA LEU A 84 2.57 22.09 0.15
C LEU A 84 3.98 22.26 -0.43
N ALA A 85 4.71 21.16 -0.62
CA ALA A 85 6.03 21.18 -1.25
C ALA A 85 5.96 21.66 -2.70
N ALA A 86 4.93 21.25 -3.45
CA ALA A 86 4.71 21.72 -4.82
C ALA A 86 4.40 23.22 -4.87
N GLU A 87 3.55 23.73 -3.97
CA GLU A 87 3.23 25.16 -3.87
C GLU A 87 4.47 26.00 -3.53
N ILE A 88 5.27 25.56 -2.55
CA ILE A 88 6.51 26.24 -2.17
C ILE A 88 7.50 26.25 -3.35
N PHE A 89 7.66 25.12 -4.04
CA PHE A 89 8.53 25.03 -5.21
C PHE A 89 8.10 25.99 -6.32
N VAL A 90 6.81 26.01 -6.67
CA VAL A 90 6.26 26.92 -7.69
C VAL A 90 6.48 28.38 -7.29
N LYS A 91 6.28 28.72 -6.02
CA LYS A 91 6.46 30.09 -5.50
C LYS A 91 7.91 30.55 -5.58
N GLU A 92 8.86 29.71 -5.15
CA GLU A 92 10.30 30.00 -5.24
C GLU A 92 10.79 30.05 -6.68
N TYR A 93 10.27 29.17 -7.56
CA TYR A 93 10.57 29.19 -8.98
C TYR A 93 10.11 30.50 -9.64
N LYS A 94 8.85 30.88 -9.44
CA LYS A 94 8.30 32.15 -9.93
C LYS A 94 9.12 33.35 -9.47
N LYS A 95 9.50 33.38 -8.19
CA LYS A 95 10.36 34.42 -7.60
C LYS A 95 11.74 34.48 -8.25
N LYS A 96 12.37 33.31 -8.49
CA LYS A 96 13.71 33.21 -9.11
C LYS A 96 13.73 33.67 -10.56
N TYR A 97 12.65 33.40 -11.30
CA TYR A 97 12.56 33.70 -12.74
C TYR A 97 11.73 34.97 -13.06
N GLY A 98 11.33 35.74 -12.03
CA GLY A 98 10.58 36.99 -12.21
C GLY A 98 9.19 36.82 -12.83
N ILE A 99 8.62 35.62 -12.76
CA ILE A 99 7.33 35.28 -13.34
C ILE A 99 6.25 35.69 -12.31
N LYS A 100 5.48 36.74 -12.60
CA LYS A 100 4.36 37.18 -11.75
C LYS A 100 3.21 36.17 -11.81
#